data_AF-A0A950ZS87-F1
#
_entry.id   AF-A0A950ZS87-F1
#
_cell.length_a   1.000
_cell.length_b   1.000
_cell.length_c   1.000
_cell.angle_alpha   90.00
_cell.angle_beta   90.00
_cell.angle_gamma   90.00
#
_symmetry.space_group_name_H-M   'P 1'
#
loop_
_entity.id
_entity.type
_entity.pdbx_description
1 polymer ?
#
loop_
_entity_poly.entity_id
_entity_poly.type
_entity_poly.pdbx_seq_one_letter_code
_entity_poly.pdbx_strand_id
1 'polypeptide(L)'
;MLDVVSNEELVREARKRLNQGAWDYLVGGSESETTLRRNRRAFDKIAFRPRILVDVSEIDASTTFLGEPLRIPAILAPIGSLQVFHPDAAIGSTRAATEFGIMHCVSSVTLPALEETAAATDTPKIFQLYVQGDTEWTEEILTRVKDAGYAALALTVDVAHYSRRERPMITRQLPPTQRRTPESSERRSYQAALTWETMDMIKEYAGLPFMLKGVQTAEDAVMAVEHGV
;
A
#
# COMPACT_ATOMS: atom_id res chain seq x y z
N MET A 1 21.93 -1.61 13.76
CA MET A 1 20.47 -1.44 13.90
C MET A 1 20.23 -0.17 14.71
N LEU A 2 19.18 0.61 14.44
CA LEU A 2 18.84 1.75 15.29
C LEU A 2 18.34 1.22 16.63
N ASP A 3 18.83 1.78 17.73
CA ASP A 3 18.31 1.49 19.07
C ASP A 3 17.09 2.39 19.31
N VAL A 4 15.91 1.85 19.02
CA VAL A 4 14.62 2.55 19.13
C VAL A 4 13.63 1.66 19.87
N VAL A 5 12.82 2.27 20.73
CA VAL A 5 11.86 1.56 21.60
C VAL A 5 10.41 1.86 21.23
N SER A 6 10.16 2.74 20.25
CA SER A 6 8.81 3.06 19.78
C SER A 6 8.76 3.52 18.32
N ASN A 7 7.57 3.41 17.70
CA ASN A 7 7.32 3.94 16.37
C ASN A 7 7.53 5.47 16.29
N GLU A 8 7.28 6.19 17.38
CA GLU A 8 7.48 7.64 17.43
C GLU A 8 8.97 8.02 17.32
N GLU A 9 9.88 7.21 17.86
CA GLU A 9 11.32 7.43 17.67
C GLU A 9 11.76 7.20 16.23
N LEU A 10 11.21 6.19 15.56
CA LEU A 10 11.43 5.99 14.12
C LEU A 10 10.96 7.21 13.31
N VAL A 11 9.79 7.75 13.62
CA VAL A 11 9.25 8.96 12.97
C VAL A 11 10.17 10.17 13.20
N ARG A 12 10.71 10.34 14.41
CA ARG A 12 11.66 11.41 14.74
C ARG A 12 12.99 11.25 14.02
N GLU A 13 13.52 10.04 13.94
CA GLU A 13 14.75 9.75 13.20
C GLU A 13 14.56 9.99 11.70
N ALA A 14 13.43 9.58 11.13
CA ALA A 14 13.08 9.88 9.75
C ALA A 14 12.98 11.41 9.51
N ARG A 15 12.37 12.16 10.43
CA ARG A 15 12.28 13.63 10.35
C ARG A 15 13.65 14.30 10.29
N LYS A 16 14.63 13.81 11.06
CA LYS A 16 15.98 14.37 11.08
C LYS A 16 16.75 14.12 9.78
N ARG A 17 16.42 13.04 9.05
CA ARG A 17 17.16 12.57 7.88
C ARG A 17 16.54 12.98 6.55
N LEU A 18 15.22 13.14 6.51
CA LEU A 18 14.51 13.55 5.29
C LEU A 18 14.58 15.06 5.10
N ASN A 19 14.80 15.49 3.85
CA ASN A 19 14.59 16.89 3.49
C ASN A 19 13.11 17.27 3.64
N GLN A 20 12.82 18.57 3.72
CA GLN A 20 11.47 19.07 3.99
C GLN A 20 10.44 18.57 2.96
N GLY A 21 10.78 18.54 1.67
CA GLY A 21 9.87 18.10 0.61
C GLY A 21 9.51 16.61 0.73
N ALA A 22 10.50 15.75 0.90
CA ALA A 22 10.30 14.31 1.11
C ALA A 22 9.50 14.04 2.39
N TRP A 23 9.82 14.75 3.47
CA TRP A 23 9.06 14.66 4.72
C TRP A 23 7.58 15.05 4.53
N ASP A 24 7.31 16.19 3.92
CA ASP A 24 5.96 16.68 3.69
C ASP A 24 5.15 15.80 2.74
N TYR A 25 5.81 15.16 1.77
CA TYR A 25 5.21 14.13 0.93
C TYR A 25 4.87 12.87 1.72
N LEU A 26 5.70 12.45 2.67
CA LEU A 26 5.46 11.26 3.49
C LEU A 26 4.32 11.47 4.48
N VAL A 27 4.36 12.57 5.24
CA VAL A 27 3.46 12.76 6.40
C VAL A 27 2.20 13.58 6.12
N GLY A 28 2.13 14.27 4.98
CA GLY A 28 1.03 15.19 4.68
C GLY A 28 -0.30 14.49 4.39
N GLY A 29 -1.42 15.10 4.78
CA GLY A 29 -2.77 14.66 4.42
C GLY A 29 -3.38 15.49 3.29
N SER A 30 -4.63 15.20 2.96
CA SER A 30 -5.46 16.03 2.08
C SER A 30 -5.99 17.26 2.82
N GLU A 31 -6.03 18.40 2.14
CA GLU A 31 -6.58 19.66 2.61
C GLU A 31 -6.08 20.03 4.03
N SER A 32 -7.00 20.31 4.96
CA SER A 32 -6.71 20.63 6.35
C SER A 32 -6.15 19.45 7.18
N GLU A 33 -5.97 18.27 6.58
CA GLU A 33 -5.52 17.02 7.23
C GLU A 33 -6.44 16.54 8.36
N THR A 34 -7.72 16.94 8.30
CA THR A 34 -8.69 16.60 9.35
C THR A 34 -8.90 15.10 9.46
N THR A 35 -9.04 14.39 8.34
CA THR A 35 -9.19 12.93 8.33
C THR A 35 -7.93 12.22 8.84
N LEU A 36 -6.74 12.71 8.48
CA LEU A 36 -5.47 12.17 9.01
C LEU A 36 -5.44 12.19 10.54
N ARG A 37 -5.83 13.32 11.16
CA ARG A 37 -5.94 13.43 12.62
C ARG A 37 -7.06 12.55 13.19
N ARG A 38 -8.19 12.43 12.49
CA ARG A 38 -9.31 11.57 12.91
C ARG A 38 -8.91 10.09 12.92
N ASN A 39 -8.10 9.63 11.96
CA ASN A 39 -7.62 8.24 11.93
C ASN A 39 -6.88 7.89 13.22
N ARG A 40 -5.98 8.75 13.70
CA ARG A 40 -5.28 8.51 14.97
C ARG A 40 -6.23 8.57 16.16
N ARG A 41 -7.07 9.60 16.23
CA ARG A 41 -8.04 9.80 17.33
C ARG A 41 -9.11 8.70 17.40
N ALA A 42 -9.37 7.98 16.32
CA ALA A 42 -10.33 6.88 16.32
C ALA A 42 -9.90 5.75 17.26
N PHE A 43 -8.59 5.46 17.35
CA PHE A 43 -8.07 4.46 18.28
C PHE A 43 -8.24 4.89 19.74
N ASP A 44 -8.13 6.19 20.04
CA ASP A 44 -8.32 6.70 21.41
C ASP A 44 -9.76 6.52 21.92
N LYS A 45 -10.71 6.21 21.03
CA LYS A 45 -12.10 5.89 21.39
C LYS A 45 -12.31 4.42 21.78
N ILE A 46 -11.32 3.56 21.55
CA ILE A 46 -11.41 2.12 21.82
C ILE A 46 -10.57 1.81 23.06
N ALA A 47 -11.19 1.22 24.08
CA ALA A 47 -10.52 0.78 25.29
C ALA A 47 -10.48 -0.75 25.36
N PHE A 48 -9.35 -1.30 25.81
CA PHE A 48 -9.29 -2.72 26.17
C PHE A 48 -10.08 -2.99 27.44
N ARG A 49 -10.68 -4.19 27.51
CA ARG A 49 -11.27 -4.75 28.73
C ARG A 49 -10.39 -5.92 29.17
N PRO A 50 -9.33 -5.68 29.97
CA PRO A 50 -8.37 -6.72 30.31
C PRO A 50 -9.07 -7.92 30.95
N ARG A 51 -8.73 -9.11 30.49
CA ARG A 51 -9.16 -10.36 31.10
C ARG A 51 -8.05 -10.81 32.03
N ILE A 52 -8.36 -10.91 33.32
CA ILE A 52 -7.42 -11.33 34.36
C ILE A 52 -7.52 -12.84 34.58
N LEU A 53 -6.47 -13.44 35.14
CA LEU A 53 -6.39 -14.87 35.45
C LEU A 53 -6.58 -15.78 34.21
N VAL A 54 -6.08 -15.33 33.06
CA VAL A 54 -5.96 -16.14 31.84
C VAL A 54 -4.49 -16.54 31.72
N ASP A 55 -4.22 -17.82 31.51
CA ASP A 55 -2.87 -18.27 31.23
C ASP A 55 -2.43 -17.78 29.85
N VAL A 56 -1.41 -16.93 29.86
CA VAL A 56 -0.79 -16.32 28.67
C VAL A 56 0.73 -16.48 28.74
N SER A 57 1.22 -17.54 29.43
CA SER A 57 2.66 -17.84 29.48
C SER A 57 3.24 -18.12 28.09
N GLU A 58 2.40 -18.60 27.17
CA GLU A 58 2.70 -18.77 25.76
C GLU A 58 1.66 -18.02 24.93
N ILE A 59 2.13 -17.18 24.00
CA ILE A 59 1.28 -16.41 23.09
C ILE A 59 1.72 -16.71 21.67
N ASP A 60 0.81 -17.26 20.87
CA ASP A 60 0.98 -17.36 19.43
C ASP A 60 0.20 -16.22 18.75
N ALA A 61 0.94 -15.30 18.14
CA ALA A 61 0.37 -14.19 17.37
C ALA A 61 0.34 -14.48 15.87
N SER A 62 0.78 -15.66 15.43
CA SER A 62 0.83 -16.02 14.02
C SER A 62 -0.58 -16.15 13.42
N THR A 63 -0.66 -15.97 12.11
CA THR A 63 -1.92 -16.09 11.36
C THR A 63 -1.62 -16.50 9.92
N THR A 64 -2.66 -16.79 9.15
CA THR A 64 -2.58 -16.91 7.69
C THR A 64 -3.33 -15.73 7.04
N PHE A 65 -2.80 -15.20 5.94
CA PHE A 65 -3.47 -14.20 5.12
C PHE A 65 -3.23 -14.51 3.64
N LEU A 66 -4.32 -14.58 2.85
CA LEU A 66 -4.27 -14.95 1.42
C LEU A 66 -3.52 -16.27 1.14
N GLY A 67 -3.64 -17.24 2.06
CA GLY A 67 -2.96 -18.53 1.97
C GLY A 67 -1.55 -18.55 2.56
N GLU A 68 -0.99 -17.41 2.94
CA GLU A 68 0.41 -17.29 3.38
C GLU A 68 0.54 -17.13 4.90
N PRO A 69 1.52 -17.79 5.54
CA PRO A 69 1.76 -17.64 6.96
C PRO A 69 2.40 -16.27 7.27
N LEU A 70 1.93 -15.64 8.34
CA LEU A 70 2.48 -14.40 8.90
C LEU A 70 2.84 -14.61 10.36
N ARG A 71 3.98 -14.04 10.79
CA ARG A 71 4.41 -14.02 12.19
C ARG A 71 3.44 -13.29 13.11
N ILE A 72 2.80 -12.24 12.59
CA ILE A 72 1.76 -11.43 13.25
C ILE A 72 0.71 -11.01 12.21
N PRO A 73 -0.51 -10.60 12.59
CA PRO A 73 -1.53 -10.11 11.65
C PRO A 73 -1.23 -8.68 11.15
N ALA A 74 -0.09 -8.51 10.49
CA ALA A 74 0.34 -7.25 9.89
C ALA A 74 1.05 -7.50 8.56
N ILE A 75 0.90 -6.55 7.64
CA ILE A 75 1.61 -6.50 6.36
C ILE A 75 2.14 -5.08 6.15
N LEU A 76 3.17 -4.92 5.32
CA LEU A 76 3.58 -3.58 4.88
C LEU A 76 2.61 -3.09 3.80
N ALA A 77 1.98 -1.94 4.05
CA ALA A 77 1.04 -1.30 3.13
C ALA A 77 1.75 -0.77 1.87
N PRO A 78 1.05 -0.69 0.73
CA PRO A 78 1.63 -0.20 -0.52
C PRO A 78 1.86 1.31 -0.45
N ILE A 79 3.13 1.69 -0.43
CA ILE A 79 3.59 3.07 -0.47
C ILE A 79 4.27 3.31 -1.82
N GLY A 80 3.76 4.29 -2.56
CA GLY A 80 4.38 4.73 -3.81
C GLY A 80 5.67 5.51 -3.57
N SER A 81 6.55 5.51 -4.56
CA SER A 81 7.75 6.34 -4.60
C SER A 81 8.70 6.18 -3.40
N LEU A 82 8.90 4.95 -2.90
CA LEU A 82 9.78 4.68 -1.74
C LEU A 82 11.22 5.17 -1.94
N GLN A 83 11.68 5.23 -3.18
CA GLN A 83 13.00 5.78 -3.55
C GLN A 83 13.19 7.25 -3.16
N VAL A 84 12.11 7.98 -2.89
CA VAL A 84 12.17 9.37 -2.39
C VAL A 84 12.65 9.41 -0.94
N PHE A 85 12.47 8.33 -0.18
CA PHE A 85 12.79 8.27 1.25
C PHE A 85 14.10 7.54 1.54
N HIS A 86 14.44 6.53 0.74
CA HIS A 86 15.65 5.74 0.92
C HIS A 86 16.12 5.15 -0.42
N PRO A 87 17.44 5.07 -0.69
CA PRO A 87 17.98 4.48 -1.92
C PRO A 87 17.52 3.04 -2.18
N ASP A 88 17.41 2.22 -1.13
CA ASP A 88 16.96 0.82 -1.24
C ASP A 88 15.48 0.67 -1.65
N ALA A 89 14.70 1.76 -1.57
CA ALA A 89 13.32 1.84 -2.03
C ALA A 89 12.46 0.61 -1.63
N ALA A 90 11.77 -0.02 -2.58
CA ALA A 90 10.94 -1.18 -2.30
C ALA A 90 11.72 -2.43 -1.90
N ILE A 91 12.96 -2.61 -2.37
CA ILE A 91 13.80 -3.76 -2.01
C ILE A 91 14.10 -3.75 -0.50
N GLY A 92 14.42 -2.59 0.07
CA GLY A 92 14.68 -2.44 1.50
C GLY A 92 13.49 -2.89 2.34
N SER A 93 12.28 -2.40 2.00
CA SER A 93 11.04 -2.80 2.68
C SER A 93 10.71 -4.27 2.49
N THR A 94 10.91 -4.82 1.28
CA THR A 94 10.69 -6.25 0.98
C THR A 94 11.60 -7.14 1.82
N ARG A 95 12.90 -6.83 1.89
CA ARG A 95 13.86 -7.61 2.70
C ARG A 95 13.51 -7.56 4.17
N ALA A 96 13.14 -6.39 4.69
CA ALA A 96 12.72 -6.24 6.09
C ALA A 96 11.45 -7.04 6.40
N ALA A 97 10.46 -7.05 5.50
CA ALA A 97 9.24 -7.84 5.65
C ALA A 97 9.55 -9.35 5.66
N THR A 98 10.38 -9.81 4.73
CA THR A 98 10.88 -11.19 4.66
C THR A 98 11.60 -11.61 5.93
N GLU A 99 12.58 -10.82 6.39
CA GLU A 99 13.35 -11.11 7.59
C GLU A 99 12.46 -11.18 8.83
N PHE A 100 11.47 -10.29 8.95
CA PHE A 100 10.57 -10.26 10.08
C PHE A 100 9.52 -11.39 10.05
N GLY A 101 9.15 -11.88 8.85
CA GLY A 101 8.15 -12.91 8.64
C GLY A 101 6.74 -12.36 8.37
N ILE A 102 6.64 -11.26 7.60
CA ILE A 102 5.36 -10.69 7.14
C ILE A 102 5.40 -10.42 5.63
N MET A 103 4.23 -10.19 5.01
CA MET A 103 4.15 -9.83 3.59
C MET A 103 4.37 -8.34 3.35
N HIS A 104 4.88 -8.02 2.16
CA HIS A 104 4.93 -6.67 1.61
C HIS A 104 3.92 -6.53 0.46
N CYS A 105 3.02 -5.56 0.58
CA CYS A 105 2.17 -5.10 -0.51
C CYS A 105 2.90 -4.00 -1.28
N VAL A 106 3.41 -4.31 -2.47
CA VAL A 106 4.30 -3.46 -3.27
C VAL A 106 3.46 -2.57 -4.18
N SER A 107 3.68 -1.25 -4.15
CA SER A 107 2.95 -0.32 -5.02
C SER A 107 3.43 -0.37 -6.48
N SER A 108 2.51 -0.30 -7.44
CA SER A 108 2.85 -0.17 -8.87
C SER A 108 3.59 1.13 -9.24
N VAL A 109 3.65 2.08 -8.31
CA VAL A 109 4.26 3.41 -8.51
C VAL A 109 5.47 3.65 -7.60
N THR A 110 6.18 2.59 -7.25
CA THR A 110 7.49 2.63 -6.57
C THR A 110 8.61 2.11 -7.48
N LEU A 111 9.85 2.38 -7.11
CA LEU A 111 11.03 1.74 -7.70
C LEU A 111 11.67 0.71 -6.75
N PRO A 112 12.46 -0.24 -7.26
CA PRO A 112 12.61 -0.57 -8.69
C PRO A 112 11.36 -1.24 -9.27
N ALA A 113 11.42 -1.70 -10.53
CA ALA A 113 10.30 -2.38 -11.19
C ALA A 113 9.83 -3.63 -10.42
N LEU A 114 8.65 -4.12 -10.78
CA LEU A 114 8.00 -5.23 -10.07
C LEU A 114 8.87 -6.50 -10.10
N GLU A 115 9.53 -6.80 -11.21
CA GLU A 115 10.34 -8.01 -11.37
C GLU A 115 11.57 -7.98 -10.45
N GLU A 116 12.24 -6.83 -10.39
CA GLU A 116 13.42 -6.65 -9.54
C GLU A 116 13.04 -6.69 -8.06
N THR A 117 11.89 -6.10 -7.70
CA THR A 117 11.37 -6.17 -6.33
C THR A 117 10.93 -7.59 -5.96
N ALA A 118 10.33 -8.32 -6.92
CA ALA A 118 9.93 -9.71 -6.74
C ALA A 118 11.15 -10.61 -6.47
N ALA A 119 12.18 -10.50 -7.30
CA ALA A 119 13.42 -11.27 -7.24
C ALA A 119 14.30 -10.96 -6.02
N ALA A 120 14.01 -9.91 -5.26
CA ALA A 120 14.81 -9.52 -4.10
C ALA A 120 14.78 -10.55 -2.96
N THR A 121 13.72 -11.36 -2.87
CA THR A 121 13.47 -12.37 -1.81
C THR A 121 12.44 -13.39 -2.29
N ASP A 122 12.49 -14.63 -1.81
CA ASP A 122 11.51 -15.68 -2.15
C ASP A 122 10.16 -15.56 -1.41
N THR A 123 10.02 -14.64 -0.45
CA THR A 123 8.78 -14.50 0.32
C THR A 123 7.62 -14.02 -0.57
N PRO A 124 6.43 -14.60 -0.43
CA PRO A 124 5.20 -14.14 -1.08
C PRO A 124 4.94 -12.64 -0.90
N LYS A 125 4.56 -11.97 -1.99
CA LYS A 125 4.30 -10.52 -2.05
C LYS A 125 2.94 -10.25 -2.67
N ILE A 126 2.33 -9.14 -2.28
CA ILE A 126 1.10 -8.63 -2.89
C ILE A 126 1.52 -7.53 -3.86
N PHE A 127 1.01 -7.53 -5.08
CA PHE A 127 1.21 -6.40 -5.99
C PHE A 127 0.00 -5.46 -5.90
N GLN A 128 0.23 -4.18 -5.62
CA GLN A 128 -0.83 -3.18 -5.64
C GLN A 128 -0.86 -2.45 -6.98
N LEU A 129 -2.00 -2.47 -7.65
CA LEU A 129 -2.22 -1.87 -8.97
C LEU A 129 -3.00 -0.55 -8.88
N TYR A 130 -2.45 0.48 -9.54
CA TYR A 130 -3.21 1.61 -10.08
C TYR A 130 -3.31 1.41 -11.58
N VAL A 131 -4.51 1.49 -12.15
CA VAL A 131 -4.77 1.33 -13.58
C VAL A 131 -4.38 2.62 -14.31
N GLN A 132 -3.36 2.54 -15.15
CA GLN A 132 -2.76 3.68 -15.84
C GLN A 132 -2.80 3.56 -17.36
N GLY A 133 -3.49 2.55 -17.89
CA GLY A 133 -3.63 2.32 -19.32
C GLY A 133 -4.95 1.64 -19.62
N ASP A 134 -5.15 1.35 -20.89
CA ASP A 134 -6.29 0.60 -21.38
C ASP A 134 -6.19 -0.90 -21.01
N THR A 135 -7.07 -1.69 -21.60
CA THR A 135 -7.12 -3.13 -21.39
C THR A 135 -5.80 -3.80 -21.77
N GLU A 136 -5.18 -3.46 -22.90
CA GLU A 136 -3.92 -4.08 -23.33
C GLU A 136 -2.79 -3.82 -22.33
N TRP A 137 -2.64 -2.57 -21.88
CA TRP A 137 -1.69 -2.23 -20.83
C TRP A 137 -1.97 -3.00 -19.52
N THR A 138 -3.25 -3.15 -19.17
CA THR A 138 -3.68 -3.85 -17.96
C THR A 138 -3.36 -5.35 -18.05
N GLU A 139 -3.61 -5.97 -19.19
CA GLU A 139 -3.26 -7.37 -19.46
C GLU A 139 -1.74 -7.59 -19.41
N GLU A 140 -0.96 -6.68 -19.99
CA GLU A 140 0.50 -6.74 -19.96
C GLU A 140 1.04 -6.68 -18.53
N ILE A 141 0.60 -5.71 -17.72
CA ILE A 141 1.08 -5.58 -16.34
C ILE A 141 0.65 -6.78 -15.49
N LEU A 142 -0.57 -7.31 -15.67
CA LEU A 142 -1.03 -8.50 -14.94
C LEU A 142 -0.26 -9.75 -15.33
N THR A 143 0.12 -9.89 -16.60
CA THR A 143 1.00 -10.97 -17.06
C THR A 143 2.36 -10.90 -16.36
N ARG A 144 2.97 -9.71 -16.33
CA ARG A 144 4.24 -9.49 -15.63
C ARG A 144 4.15 -9.78 -14.13
N VAL A 145 3.04 -9.42 -13.48
CA VAL A 145 2.78 -9.71 -12.06
C VAL A 145 2.73 -11.23 -11.80
N LYS A 146 2.04 -11.99 -12.66
CA LYS A 146 1.99 -13.45 -12.59
C LYS A 146 3.36 -14.07 -12.81
N ASP A 147 4.07 -13.66 -13.86
CA ASP A 147 5.38 -14.20 -14.23
C ASP A 147 6.44 -13.93 -13.16
N ALA A 148 6.34 -12.78 -12.48
CA ALA A 148 7.21 -12.42 -11.36
C ALA A 148 6.87 -13.16 -10.05
N GLY A 149 5.80 -13.97 -10.01
CA GLY A 149 5.44 -14.80 -8.86
C GLY A 149 4.82 -14.04 -7.70
N TYR A 150 4.13 -12.92 -7.94
CA TYR A 150 3.34 -12.27 -6.90
C TYR A 150 2.18 -13.18 -6.46
N ALA A 151 1.98 -13.31 -5.16
CA ALA A 151 1.01 -14.24 -4.57
C ALA A 151 -0.42 -13.70 -4.57
N ALA A 152 -0.59 -12.38 -4.69
CA ALA A 152 -1.89 -11.73 -4.70
C ALA A 152 -1.86 -10.38 -5.40
N LEU A 153 -3.03 -9.91 -5.81
CA LEU A 153 -3.25 -8.60 -6.42
C LEU A 153 -4.14 -7.72 -5.52
N ALA A 154 -3.73 -6.47 -5.32
CA ALA A 154 -4.51 -5.45 -4.63
C ALA A 154 -4.87 -4.31 -5.59
N LEU A 155 -6.14 -4.17 -5.97
CA LEU A 155 -6.58 -3.04 -6.79
C LEU A 155 -6.93 -1.85 -5.89
N THR A 156 -6.27 -0.71 -6.09
CA THR A 156 -6.62 0.52 -5.37
C THR A 156 -7.77 1.23 -6.07
N VAL A 157 -8.87 1.51 -5.36
CA VAL A 157 -10.10 2.10 -5.91
C VAL A 157 -10.49 3.45 -5.28
N ASP A 158 -9.78 3.92 -4.25
CA ASP A 158 -10.07 5.19 -3.56
C ASP A 158 -9.37 6.43 -4.16
N VAL A 159 -8.74 6.29 -5.32
CA VAL A 159 -8.01 7.39 -5.99
C VAL A 159 -8.44 7.56 -7.44
N ALA A 160 -9.71 7.89 -7.68
CA ALA A 160 -10.16 8.31 -9.01
C ALA A 160 -9.41 9.59 -9.47
N HIS A 161 -9.15 10.49 -8.52
CA HIS A 161 -8.33 11.67 -8.73
C HIS A 161 -7.37 11.88 -7.57
N TYR A 162 -6.20 12.45 -7.88
CA TYR A 162 -5.27 12.87 -6.83
C TYR A 162 -5.87 13.96 -5.96
N SER A 163 -5.84 13.71 -4.65
CA SER A 163 -6.27 14.66 -3.64
C SER A 163 -5.36 15.90 -3.58
N ARG A 164 -5.92 17.00 -3.09
CA ARG A 164 -5.18 18.24 -2.86
C ARG A 164 -4.40 18.14 -1.54
N ARG A 165 -3.12 17.76 -1.61
CA ARG A 165 -2.22 17.68 -0.45
C ARG A 165 -1.37 18.94 -0.36
N GLU A 166 -1.66 19.82 0.60
CA GLU A 166 -1.10 21.18 0.60
C GLU A 166 0.39 21.22 0.95
N ARG A 167 0.88 20.38 1.88
CA ARG A 167 2.30 20.38 2.26
C ARG A 167 3.27 20.14 1.09
N PRO A 168 3.11 19.07 0.27
CA PRO A 168 3.96 18.89 -0.91
C PRO A 168 3.78 20.01 -1.95
N MET A 169 2.58 20.62 -2.06
CA MET A 169 2.35 21.77 -2.93
C MET A 169 3.14 23.01 -2.47
N ILE A 170 3.17 23.30 -1.17
CA ILE A 170 3.89 24.43 -0.57
C ILE A 170 5.40 24.26 -0.76
N THR A 171 5.91 23.06 -0.51
CA THR A 171 7.33 22.73 -0.68
C THR A 171 7.73 22.51 -2.14
N ARG A 172 6.76 22.54 -3.06
CA ARG A 172 6.94 22.23 -4.50
C ARG A 172 7.58 20.86 -4.72
N GLN A 173 7.38 19.93 -3.79
CA GLN A 173 7.78 18.54 -3.95
C GLN A 173 6.77 17.88 -4.88
N LEU A 174 7.18 17.64 -6.13
CA LEU A 174 6.42 16.82 -7.08
C LEU A 174 7.07 15.43 -7.11
N PRO A 175 6.47 14.42 -6.46
CA PRO A 175 6.82 13.02 -6.72
C PRO A 175 6.82 12.77 -8.23
N PRO A 176 7.71 11.92 -8.77
CA PRO A 176 7.73 11.61 -10.20
C PRO A 176 6.33 11.23 -10.75
N THR A 177 5.54 10.53 -9.93
CA THR A 177 4.17 10.08 -10.20
C THR A 177 3.13 11.20 -10.26
N GLN A 178 3.44 12.38 -9.71
CA GLN A 178 2.53 13.53 -9.64
C GLN A 178 2.91 14.66 -10.62
N ARG A 179 4.06 14.55 -11.32
CA ARG A 179 4.45 15.50 -12.37
C ARG A 179 3.36 15.54 -13.44
N ARG A 180 2.79 16.72 -13.70
CA ARG A 180 1.72 16.91 -14.70
C ARG A 180 2.31 17.00 -16.09
N THR A 181 2.40 15.87 -16.77
CA THR A 181 2.59 15.78 -18.23
C THR A 181 1.26 15.41 -18.91
N PRO A 182 1.10 15.66 -20.22
CA PRO A 182 -0.06 15.16 -20.97
C PRO A 182 -0.26 13.64 -20.77
N GLU A 183 0.83 12.88 -20.90
CA GLU A 183 0.88 11.44 -20.63
C GLU A 183 0.40 11.09 -19.21
N SER A 184 0.82 11.82 -18.19
CA SER A 184 0.33 11.58 -16.81
C SER A 184 -1.16 11.88 -16.64
N SER A 185 -1.75 12.74 -17.47
CA SER A 185 -3.16 13.11 -17.38
C SER A 185 -4.04 12.04 -18.02
N GLU A 186 -3.60 11.53 -19.16
CA GLU A 186 -4.18 10.35 -19.82
C GLU A 186 -4.12 9.10 -18.92
N ARG A 187 -2.96 8.82 -18.32
CA ARG A 187 -2.82 7.72 -17.34
C ARG A 187 -3.84 7.81 -16.20
N ARG A 188 -4.18 9.04 -15.75
CA ARG A 188 -5.13 9.26 -14.66
C ARG A 188 -6.59 9.07 -15.09
N SER A 189 -6.93 9.25 -16.37
CA SER A 189 -8.31 9.04 -16.80
C SER A 189 -8.73 7.58 -16.74
N TYR A 190 -7.80 6.63 -16.92
CA TYR A 190 -8.10 5.19 -16.79
C TYR A 190 -8.51 4.82 -15.36
N GLN A 191 -7.74 5.27 -14.37
CA GLN A 191 -8.08 5.07 -12.96
C GLN A 191 -9.45 5.72 -12.59
N ALA A 192 -9.74 6.89 -13.15
CA ALA A 192 -11.01 7.59 -12.90
C ALA A 192 -12.22 6.90 -13.56
N ALA A 193 -11.99 6.05 -14.56
CA ALA A 193 -13.01 5.34 -15.32
C ALA A 193 -13.28 3.91 -14.82
N LEU A 194 -12.69 3.51 -13.68
CA LEU A 194 -12.94 2.19 -13.11
C LEU A 194 -14.41 2.01 -12.73
N THR A 195 -14.95 0.87 -13.12
CA THR A 195 -16.26 0.35 -12.74
C THR A 195 -16.12 -1.04 -12.13
N TRP A 196 -17.20 -1.57 -11.56
CA TRP A 196 -17.26 -2.94 -11.07
C TRP A 196 -16.98 -3.96 -12.20
N GLU A 197 -17.46 -3.72 -13.42
CA GLU A 197 -17.20 -4.58 -14.58
C GLU A 197 -15.72 -4.59 -14.97
N THR A 198 -15.06 -3.42 -14.95
CA THR A 198 -13.62 -3.38 -15.21
C THR A 198 -12.82 -4.06 -14.10
N MET A 199 -13.30 -4.02 -12.86
CA MET A 199 -12.69 -4.71 -11.74
C MET A 199 -12.81 -6.23 -11.91
N ASP A 200 -13.99 -6.73 -12.29
CA ASP A 200 -14.22 -8.15 -12.55
C ASP A 200 -13.27 -8.68 -13.64
N MET A 201 -13.13 -7.93 -14.74
CA MET A 201 -12.21 -8.26 -15.83
C MET A 201 -10.74 -8.32 -15.34
N ILE A 202 -10.30 -7.34 -14.55
CA ILE A 202 -8.95 -7.33 -13.95
C ILE A 202 -8.75 -8.55 -13.05
N LYS A 203 -9.72 -8.85 -12.19
CA LYS A 203 -9.67 -9.97 -11.26
C LYS A 203 -9.61 -11.31 -11.99
N GLU A 204 -10.48 -11.50 -12.99
CA GLU A 204 -10.53 -12.71 -13.80
C GLU A 204 -9.22 -12.93 -14.55
N TYR A 205 -8.68 -11.88 -15.20
CA TYR A 205 -7.41 -11.97 -15.92
C TYR A 205 -6.21 -12.23 -15.01
N ALA A 206 -6.23 -11.61 -13.81
CA ALA A 206 -5.19 -11.83 -12.81
C ALA A 206 -5.19 -13.29 -12.34
N GLY A 207 -6.36 -13.88 -12.06
CA GLY A 207 -6.44 -15.28 -11.60
C GLY A 207 -5.70 -15.56 -10.30
N LEU A 208 -5.46 -14.52 -9.49
CA LEU A 208 -4.75 -14.56 -8.21
C LEU A 208 -5.73 -14.25 -7.06
N PRO A 209 -5.39 -14.61 -5.80
CA PRO A 209 -6.03 -14.00 -4.64
C PRO A 209 -6.09 -12.48 -4.80
N PHE A 210 -7.28 -11.92 -4.62
CA PHE A 210 -7.58 -10.55 -5.00
C PHE A 210 -8.10 -9.77 -3.80
N MET A 211 -7.73 -8.49 -3.70
CA MET A 211 -8.27 -7.60 -2.68
C MET A 211 -8.55 -6.22 -3.25
N LEU A 212 -9.63 -5.59 -2.78
CA LEU A 212 -9.89 -4.18 -3.03
C LEU A 212 -9.33 -3.32 -1.89
N LYS A 213 -8.55 -2.30 -2.28
CA LYS A 213 -7.99 -1.31 -1.36
C LYS A 213 -8.69 0.03 -1.58
N GLY A 214 -9.32 0.55 -0.52
CA GLY A 214 -9.96 1.87 -0.55
C GLY A 214 -11.46 1.86 -0.20
N VAL A 215 -12.02 0.68 0.10
CA VAL A 215 -13.40 0.55 0.58
C VAL A 215 -13.55 1.23 1.94
N GLN A 216 -14.56 2.10 2.09
CA GLN A 216 -14.83 2.86 3.32
C GLN A 216 -16.30 2.76 3.78
N THR A 217 -17.18 2.13 3.00
CA THR A 217 -18.61 1.99 3.30
C THR A 217 -18.99 0.51 3.41
N ALA A 218 -20.09 0.22 4.10
CA ALA A 218 -20.59 -1.16 4.20
C ALA A 218 -21.20 -1.62 2.86
N GLU A 219 -21.84 -0.71 2.16
CA GLU A 219 -22.46 -0.92 0.85
C GLU A 219 -21.41 -1.36 -0.19
N ASP A 220 -20.28 -0.65 -0.26
CA ASP A 220 -19.18 -1.01 -1.16
C ASP A 220 -18.52 -2.33 -0.77
N ALA A 221 -18.46 -2.66 0.52
CA ALA A 221 -17.96 -3.94 0.98
C ALA A 221 -18.88 -5.10 0.59
N VAL A 222 -20.20 -4.92 0.69
CA VAL A 222 -21.18 -5.92 0.22
C VAL A 222 -21.05 -6.11 -1.28
N MET A 223 -20.99 -5.03 -2.08
CA MET A 223 -20.79 -5.12 -3.52
C MET A 223 -19.48 -5.86 -3.86
N ALA A 224 -18.38 -5.57 -3.18
CA ALA A 224 -17.12 -6.28 -3.39
C ALA A 224 -17.27 -7.80 -3.21
N VAL A 225 -17.97 -8.24 -2.16
CA VAL A 225 -18.24 -9.67 -1.90
C VAL A 225 -19.15 -10.28 -2.97
N GLU A 226 -20.18 -9.56 -3.43
CA GLU A 226 -21.07 -10.01 -4.52
C GLU A 226 -20.31 -10.20 -5.83
N HIS A 227 -19.32 -9.33 -6.09
CA HIS A 227 -18.39 -9.46 -7.19
C HIS A 227 -17.29 -10.50 -6.93
N GLY A 228 -17.28 -11.21 -5.80
CA GLY A 228 -16.33 -12.30 -5.51
C GLY A 228 -14.91 -11.84 -5.24
N VAL A 229 -14.75 -10.70 -4.57
CA VAL A 229 -13.52 -10.25 -3.91
C VAL A 229 -13.34 -10.98 -2.58
#